data_AF-A0A843CHN6-F1
#
_entry.id   AF-A0A843CHN6-F1
#
_cell.length_a   1.000
_cell.length_b   1.000
_cell.length_c   1.000
_cell.angle_alpha   90.00
_cell.angle_beta   90.00
_cell.angle_gamma   90.00
#
_symmetry.space_group_name_H-M   'P 1'
#
loop_
_entity.id
_entity.type
_entity.pdbx_description
1 polymer ?
#
loop_
_entity_poly.entity_id
_entity_poly.type
_entity_poly.pdbx_seq_one_letter_code
_entity_poly.pdbx_strand_id
1 'polypeptide(L)'
;MILILSVLVGISIVVVFPTLSEAQLEQKTFVTHSGQVIQTSGDVLDPLYTASIVEFDPMDYLREFNYGRVSQMPDGTILREFTIIAEDNKIQEISPGVFYNVWTFNGTVPGPTIRATEGDLVRVNFINNGSKSHTMHFHGIHPAEMDGVFEPVGPGGGQFTYEFIAGPVGVHPYHCHVMPLEEHIVHGLYGVYIVDPKEGRPVADEMVMVLNGLDTDFDTENNFYAANTIPFYYQHHPIQINTNELIRVYVVNMVEFDPINNLHLHGNLYNYYPTGTDTVPSFYTDMITLSQTERGIMEFKYEYPGKYLFHAHKVEFSEKGWIGIFLVKENSDQKSQTGIDYGN
;
A
#
# COMPACT_ATOMS: atom_id res chain seq x y z
N MET A 1 -87.36 -57.39 6.62
CA MET A 1 -86.29 -58.21 6.02
C MET A 1 -84.97 -57.57 6.41
N ILE A 2 -84.19 -58.29 7.22
CA ILE A 2 -83.02 -57.79 7.95
C ILE A 2 -81.88 -57.50 6.95
N LEU A 3 -81.30 -56.30 6.98
CA LEU A 3 -79.99 -56.04 6.40
C LEU A 3 -79.08 -55.47 7.48
N ILE A 4 -78.08 -56.25 7.86
CA ILE A 4 -77.00 -55.90 8.77
C ILE A 4 -75.98 -55.09 7.97
N LEU A 5 -75.73 -53.85 8.37
CA LEU A 5 -74.65 -53.02 7.82
C LEU A 5 -73.49 -53.00 8.82
N SER A 6 -72.43 -53.74 8.52
CA SER A 6 -71.18 -53.75 9.26
C SER A 6 -70.40 -52.46 9.01
N VAL A 7 -70.16 -51.67 10.06
CA VAL A 7 -69.32 -50.46 10.02
C VAL A 7 -67.89 -50.85 10.41
N LEU A 8 -66.97 -50.81 9.45
CA LEU A 8 -65.52 -50.87 9.70
C LEU A 8 -65.01 -49.45 9.88
N VAL A 9 -64.52 -49.13 11.08
CA VAL A 9 -63.83 -47.86 11.37
C VAL A 9 -62.36 -48.03 11.00
N GLY A 10 -61.96 -47.49 9.85
CA GLY A 10 -60.55 -47.33 9.49
C GLY A 10 -59.99 -46.06 10.13
N ILE A 11 -59.08 -46.19 11.08
CA ILE A 11 -58.28 -45.07 11.59
C ILE A 11 -57.13 -44.86 10.59
N SER A 12 -57.21 -43.82 9.77
CA SER A 12 -56.07 -43.37 8.96
C SER A 12 -55.14 -42.54 9.85
N ILE A 13 -54.00 -43.12 10.24
CA ILE A 13 -52.89 -42.36 10.80
C ILE A 13 -52.19 -41.66 9.62
N VAL A 14 -52.32 -40.34 9.51
CA VAL A 14 -51.53 -39.54 8.58
C VAL A 14 -50.19 -39.26 9.24
N VAL A 15 -49.14 -39.96 8.81
CA VAL A 15 -47.76 -39.63 9.17
C VAL A 15 -47.28 -38.55 8.20
N VAL A 16 -47.14 -37.31 8.69
CA VAL A 16 -46.54 -36.22 7.92
C VAL A 16 -45.02 -36.31 8.09
N PHE A 17 -44.31 -36.70 7.04
CA PHE A 17 -42.87 -36.53 6.97
C PHE A 17 -42.57 -35.09 6.55
N PRO A 18 -41.80 -34.30 7.32
CA PRO A 18 -41.32 -33.02 6.81
C PRO A 18 -40.40 -33.30 5.63
N THR A 19 -40.70 -32.74 4.47
CA THR A 19 -39.75 -32.69 3.36
C THR A 19 -38.58 -31.83 3.80
N LEU A 20 -37.43 -32.44 4.07
CA LEU A 20 -36.16 -31.74 4.09
C LEU A 20 -35.94 -31.18 2.69
N SER A 21 -36.16 -29.88 2.54
CA SER A 21 -35.70 -29.14 1.36
C SER A 21 -34.18 -29.03 1.49
N GLU A 22 -33.45 -29.92 0.84
CA GLU A 22 -32.04 -29.64 0.54
C GLU A 22 -32.03 -28.45 -0.42
N ALA A 23 -31.58 -27.29 0.07
CA ALA A 23 -31.26 -26.17 -0.80
C ALA A 23 -30.11 -26.62 -1.72
N GLN A 24 -30.46 -26.92 -2.97
CA GLN A 24 -29.46 -27.27 -3.97
C GLN A 24 -28.73 -25.97 -4.34
N LEU A 25 -27.45 -25.86 -3.94
CA LEU A 25 -26.59 -24.74 -4.29
C LEU A 25 -26.50 -24.66 -5.83
N GLU A 26 -27.13 -23.65 -6.41
CA GLU A 26 -27.16 -23.45 -7.85
C GLU A 26 -25.81 -22.86 -8.28
N GLN A 27 -24.95 -23.69 -8.89
CA GLN A 27 -23.64 -23.24 -9.36
C GLN A 27 -23.81 -22.19 -10.46
N LYS A 28 -23.39 -20.95 -10.17
CA LYS A 28 -23.38 -19.87 -11.17
C LYS A 28 -22.00 -19.77 -11.80
N THR A 29 -21.97 -19.81 -13.13
CA THR A 29 -20.76 -19.67 -13.93
C THR A 29 -20.72 -18.29 -14.56
N PHE A 30 -19.63 -17.55 -14.35
CA PHE A 30 -19.42 -16.23 -14.95
C PHE A 30 -18.09 -16.21 -15.70
N VAL A 31 -18.07 -15.51 -16.84
CA VAL A 31 -16.86 -15.32 -17.64
C VAL A 31 -16.38 -13.89 -17.42
N THR A 32 -15.16 -13.73 -16.92
CA THR A 32 -14.53 -12.41 -16.75
C THR A 32 -14.09 -11.85 -18.10
N HIS A 33 -13.82 -10.55 -18.14
CA HIS A 33 -13.24 -9.88 -19.31
C HIS A 33 -11.82 -10.37 -19.64
N SER A 34 -11.12 -11.02 -18.70
CA SER A 34 -9.86 -11.74 -18.93
C SER A 34 -10.03 -13.15 -19.53
N GLY A 35 -11.26 -13.56 -19.84
CA GLY A 35 -11.58 -14.88 -20.41
C GLY A 35 -11.57 -16.01 -19.39
N GLN A 36 -11.53 -15.70 -18.10
CA GLN A 36 -11.51 -16.70 -17.03
C GLN A 36 -12.92 -17.08 -16.60
N VAL A 37 -13.10 -18.35 -16.25
CA VAL A 37 -14.40 -18.91 -15.86
C VAL A 37 -14.44 -19.07 -14.35
N ILE A 38 -15.33 -18.33 -13.69
CA ILE A 38 -15.57 -18.39 -12.25
C ILE A 38 -16.79 -19.26 -11.98
N GLN A 39 -16.67 -20.22 -11.06
CA GLN A 39 -17.80 -21.00 -10.54
C GLN A 39 -17.98 -20.72 -9.05
N THR A 40 -19.21 -20.35 -8.65
CA THR A 40 -19.55 -20.09 -7.24
C THR A 40 -20.79 -20.89 -6.81
N SER A 41 -20.79 -21.35 -5.56
CA SER A 41 -21.93 -22.01 -4.91
C SER A 41 -22.93 -21.02 -4.29
N GLY A 42 -22.58 -19.73 -4.20
CA GLY A 42 -23.48 -18.67 -3.74
C GLY A 42 -23.38 -18.30 -2.25
N ASP A 43 -22.78 -19.12 -1.39
CA ASP A 43 -22.68 -18.85 0.06
C ASP A 43 -21.25 -18.68 0.59
N VAL A 44 -20.23 -18.99 -0.22
CA VAL A 44 -18.82 -18.75 0.09
C VAL A 44 -18.13 -18.32 -1.19
N LEU A 45 -17.56 -17.11 -1.20
CA LEU A 45 -16.56 -16.71 -2.19
C LEU A 45 -15.29 -17.50 -1.86
N ASP A 46 -15.21 -18.74 -2.33
CA ASP A 46 -13.95 -19.49 -2.33
C ASP A 46 -13.39 -19.40 -3.76
N PRO A 47 -12.49 -18.45 -4.03
CA PRO A 47 -11.93 -18.36 -5.34
C PRO A 47 -10.89 -19.46 -5.49
N LEU A 48 -11.18 -20.42 -6.35
CA LEU A 48 -10.18 -21.31 -6.93
C LEU A 48 -9.26 -20.49 -7.85
N TYR A 49 -8.44 -19.62 -7.28
CA TYR A 49 -7.35 -18.96 -8.00
C TYR A 49 -6.14 -19.91 -8.03
N THR A 50 -5.64 -20.19 -9.23
CA THR A 50 -4.27 -20.67 -9.43
C THR A 50 -3.27 -19.50 -9.46
N ALA A 51 -3.48 -18.49 -8.60
CA ALA A 51 -2.63 -17.32 -8.49
C ALA A 51 -1.84 -17.37 -7.17
N SER A 52 -0.60 -16.90 -7.19
CA SER A 52 0.19 -16.76 -5.95
C SER A 52 -0.34 -15.60 -5.13
N ILE A 53 -0.67 -15.88 -3.87
CA ILE A 53 -1.08 -14.88 -2.88
C ILE A 53 0.11 -13.99 -2.53
N VAL A 54 -0.12 -12.69 -2.40
CA VAL A 54 0.86 -11.74 -1.87
C VAL A 54 0.87 -11.84 -0.34
N GLU A 55 2.04 -12.13 0.23
CA GLU A 55 2.29 -11.97 1.67
C GLU A 55 2.91 -10.58 1.88
N PHE A 56 2.11 -9.64 2.39
CA PHE A 56 2.52 -8.26 2.59
C PHE A 56 2.05 -7.76 3.95
N ASP A 57 3.00 -7.28 4.76
CA ASP A 57 2.74 -6.64 6.05
C ASP A 57 3.06 -5.13 5.96
N PRO A 58 2.05 -4.24 6.04
CA PRO A 58 2.28 -2.81 6.05
C PRO A 58 3.16 -2.32 7.21
N MET A 59 3.23 -3.03 8.34
CA MET A 59 4.10 -2.65 9.47
C MET A 59 5.58 -2.90 9.16
N ASP A 60 5.88 -3.98 8.44
CA ASP A 60 7.24 -4.28 7.98
C ASP A 60 7.65 -3.27 6.89
N TYR A 61 6.79 -3.08 5.87
CA TYR A 61 7.03 -2.11 4.79
C TYR A 61 7.27 -0.70 5.32
N LEU A 62 6.54 -0.28 6.36
CA LEU A 62 6.61 1.05 6.96
C LEU A 62 8.05 1.49 7.26
N ARG A 63 8.93 0.55 7.66
CA ARG A 63 10.33 0.83 8.05
C ARG A 63 11.36 0.07 7.22
N GLU A 64 10.94 -0.57 6.14
CA GLU A 64 11.85 -1.29 5.26
C GLU A 64 12.43 -0.37 4.19
N PHE A 65 13.74 -0.12 4.26
CA PHE A 65 14.49 0.64 3.27
C PHE A 65 15.48 -0.27 2.54
N ASN A 66 15.30 -0.41 1.23
CA ASN A 66 16.16 -1.20 0.38
C ASN A 66 17.35 -0.36 -0.11
N TYR A 67 18.55 -0.68 0.39
CA TYR A 67 19.80 -0.01 0.01
C TYR A 67 20.51 -0.65 -1.19
N GLY A 68 19.96 -1.75 -1.71
CA GLY A 68 20.53 -2.54 -2.80
C GLY A 68 21.83 -3.22 -2.41
N ARG A 69 22.49 -3.82 -3.40
CA ARG A 69 23.86 -4.29 -3.26
C ARG A 69 24.81 -3.12 -3.46
N VAL A 70 25.54 -2.77 -2.42
CA VAL A 70 26.50 -1.65 -2.43
C VAL A 70 27.88 -2.15 -2.84
N SER A 71 28.52 -1.47 -3.78
CA SER A 71 29.91 -1.69 -4.18
C SER A 71 30.57 -0.35 -4.55
N GLN A 72 31.90 -0.35 -4.69
CA GLN A 72 32.64 0.84 -5.10
C GLN A 72 33.28 0.61 -6.47
N MET A 73 33.11 1.57 -7.37
CA MET A 73 33.69 1.58 -8.71
C MET A 73 35.17 2.04 -8.67
N PRO A 74 35.97 1.76 -9.72
CA PRO A 74 37.39 2.14 -9.75
C PRO A 74 37.67 3.65 -9.63
N ASP A 75 36.71 4.49 -10.02
CA ASP A 75 36.77 5.95 -9.91
C ASP A 75 36.36 6.48 -8.52
N GLY A 76 35.97 5.58 -7.60
CA GLY A 76 35.54 5.90 -6.24
C GLY A 76 34.03 6.08 -6.08
N THR A 77 33.26 6.11 -7.18
CA THR A 77 31.80 6.23 -7.15
C THR A 77 31.17 5.01 -6.47
N ILE A 78 30.21 5.23 -5.59
CA ILE A 78 29.44 4.13 -4.97
C ILE A 78 28.37 3.68 -5.95
N LEU A 79 28.37 2.39 -6.26
CA LEU A 79 27.36 1.73 -7.09
C LEU A 79 26.37 1.02 -6.18
N ARG A 80 25.07 1.30 -6.35
CA ARG A 80 23.96 0.58 -5.73
C ARG A 80 23.19 -0.18 -6.80
N GLU A 81 23.25 -1.50 -6.72
CA GLU A 81 22.55 -2.38 -7.66
C GLU A 81 21.27 -2.95 -7.04
N PHE A 82 20.18 -2.83 -7.79
CA PHE A 82 18.87 -3.37 -7.44
C PHE A 82 18.43 -4.39 -8.49
N THR A 83 17.60 -5.34 -8.09
CA THR A 83 16.85 -6.18 -9.02
C THR A 83 15.38 -6.03 -8.69
N ILE A 84 14.61 -5.57 -9.67
CA ILE A 84 13.19 -5.32 -9.55
C ILE A 84 12.46 -6.20 -10.57
N ILE A 85 11.53 -7.01 -10.09
CA ILE A 85 10.76 -7.94 -10.90
C ILE A 85 9.31 -7.45 -10.91
N ALA A 86 8.78 -7.14 -12.10
CA ALA A 86 7.34 -6.89 -12.26
C ALA A 86 6.58 -8.20 -12.45
N GLU A 87 5.46 -8.34 -11.75
CA GLU A 87 4.49 -9.43 -11.89
C GLU A 87 3.08 -8.85 -11.90
N ASP A 88 2.20 -9.29 -12.81
CA ASP A 88 0.86 -8.73 -13.06
C ASP A 88 -0.28 -9.74 -12.81
N ASN A 89 0.00 -10.78 -12.03
CA ASN A 89 -0.89 -11.92 -11.82
C ASN A 89 -1.09 -12.27 -10.34
N LYS A 90 -0.79 -11.34 -9.44
CA LYS A 90 -0.85 -11.56 -8.01
C LYS A 90 -2.23 -11.22 -7.45
N ILE A 91 -2.59 -11.89 -6.36
CA ILE A 91 -3.83 -11.62 -5.63
C ILE A 91 -3.48 -11.18 -4.21
N GLN A 92 -4.03 -10.04 -3.80
CA GLN A 92 -3.93 -9.50 -2.46
C GLN A 92 -5.32 -9.47 -1.82
N GLU A 93 -5.46 -10.01 -0.62
CA GLU A 93 -6.63 -9.72 0.20
C GLU A 93 -6.44 -8.33 0.81
N ILE A 94 -7.27 -7.36 0.39
CA ILE A 94 -7.16 -5.96 0.84
C ILE A 94 -8.10 -5.69 2.03
N SER A 95 -9.22 -6.40 2.11
CA SER A 95 -10.17 -6.34 3.22
C SER A 95 -10.72 -7.76 3.43
N PRO A 96 -11.23 -8.14 4.62
CA PRO A 96 -11.72 -9.49 4.86
C PRO A 96 -12.71 -9.98 3.78
N GLY A 97 -12.30 -10.97 3.00
CA GLY A 97 -13.09 -11.53 1.89
C GLY A 97 -13.11 -10.71 0.59
N VAL A 98 -12.37 -9.60 0.53
CA VAL A 98 -12.21 -8.75 -0.66
C VAL A 98 -10.81 -8.94 -1.24
N PHE A 99 -10.75 -9.61 -2.38
CA PHE A 99 -9.52 -9.92 -3.10
C PHE A 99 -9.34 -8.97 -4.29
N TYR A 100 -8.14 -8.44 -4.44
CA TYR A 100 -7.78 -7.53 -5.51
C TYR A 100 -6.65 -8.12 -6.36
N ASN A 101 -6.75 -7.98 -7.69
CA ASN A 101 -5.65 -8.29 -8.59
C ASN A 101 -4.63 -7.15 -8.49
N VAL A 102 -3.44 -7.47 -8.03
CA VAL A 102 -2.37 -6.48 -7.87
C VAL A 102 -1.22 -6.79 -8.80
N TRP A 103 -0.61 -5.72 -9.30
CA TRP A 103 0.61 -5.77 -10.09
C TRP A 103 1.73 -5.22 -9.22
N THR A 104 2.77 -6.03 -9.06
CA THR A 104 3.76 -5.84 -8.01
C THR A 104 5.13 -5.57 -8.60
N PHE A 105 5.91 -4.74 -7.92
CA PHE A 105 7.36 -4.79 -8.01
C PHE A 105 7.89 -5.62 -6.83
N ASN A 106 8.63 -6.69 -7.10
CA ASN A 106 9.15 -7.64 -6.10
C ASN A 106 8.08 -8.26 -5.19
N GLY A 107 6.89 -8.51 -5.72
CA GLY A 107 5.84 -9.24 -5.00
C GLY A 107 5.07 -8.41 -3.96
N THR A 108 5.33 -7.11 -3.82
CA THR A 108 4.62 -6.23 -2.88
C THR A 108 3.93 -5.06 -3.58
N VAL A 109 2.87 -4.53 -2.94
CA VAL A 109 2.28 -3.22 -3.26
C VAL A 109 2.19 -2.40 -1.97
N PRO A 110 2.88 -1.26 -1.85
CA PRO A 110 3.74 -0.66 -2.87
C PRO A 110 5.01 -1.50 -3.12
N GLY A 111 5.71 -1.19 -4.21
CA GLY A 111 7.03 -1.74 -4.49
C GLY A 111 8.09 -1.30 -3.45
N PRO A 112 9.25 -1.96 -3.42
CA PRO A 112 10.31 -1.71 -2.45
C PRO A 112 10.69 -0.24 -2.32
N THR A 113 10.92 0.26 -1.10
CA THR A 113 11.46 1.60 -0.93
C THR A 113 12.96 1.61 -1.23
N ILE A 114 13.33 2.08 -2.42
CA ILE A 114 14.72 2.23 -2.86
C ILE A 114 15.35 3.41 -2.12
N ARG A 115 16.52 3.22 -1.52
CA ARG A 115 17.23 4.28 -0.80
C ARG A 115 18.68 4.38 -1.25
N ALA A 116 19.08 5.58 -1.66
CA ALA A 116 20.43 5.91 -2.11
C ALA A 116 20.93 7.19 -1.43
N THR A 117 22.24 7.46 -1.54
CA THR A 117 22.83 8.72 -1.13
C THR A 117 23.12 9.55 -2.38
N GLU A 118 22.96 10.87 -2.27
CA GLU A 118 23.23 11.78 -3.39
C GLU A 118 24.62 11.52 -4.01
N GLY A 119 24.65 11.41 -5.34
CA GLY A 119 25.87 11.14 -6.10
C GLY A 119 26.23 9.66 -6.26
N ASP A 120 25.51 8.73 -5.62
CA ASP A 120 25.65 7.30 -5.90
C ASP A 120 25.20 6.99 -7.33
N LEU A 121 25.84 6.03 -7.99
CA LEU A 121 25.32 5.45 -9.23
C LEU A 121 24.26 4.40 -8.87
N VAL A 122 23.02 4.64 -9.27
CA VAL A 122 21.91 3.70 -9.11
C VAL A 122 21.79 2.87 -10.38
N ARG A 123 21.83 1.55 -10.22
CA ARG A 123 21.58 0.58 -11.29
C ARG A 123 20.40 -0.30 -10.92
N VAL A 124 19.33 -0.25 -11.70
CA VAL A 124 18.15 -1.10 -11.49
C VAL A 124 18.05 -2.09 -12.63
N ASN A 125 18.29 -3.37 -12.32
CA ASN A 125 18.05 -4.47 -13.25
C ASN A 125 16.58 -4.84 -13.18
N PHE A 126 15.80 -4.34 -14.13
CA PHE A 126 14.37 -4.57 -14.21
C PHE A 126 14.09 -5.82 -15.05
N ILE A 127 13.25 -6.70 -14.51
CA ILE A 127 12.80 -7.93 -15.16
C ILE A 127 11.27 -7.91 -15.21
N ASN A 128 10.71 -7.97 -16.41
CA ASN A 128 9.27 -8.11 -16.60
C ASN A 128 8.89 -9.58 -16.64
N ASN A 129 8.40 -10.12 -15.52
CA ASN A 129 7.86 -11.47 -15.43
C ASN A 129 6.32 -11.51 -15.59
N GLY A 130 5.72 -10.40 -16.02
CA GLY A 130 4.29 -10.28 -16.29
C GLY A 130 3.90 -10.75 -17.70
N SER A 131 2.60 -10.70 -17.95
CA SER A 131 1.94 -10.95 -19.23
C SER A 131 1.81 -9.71 -20.11
N LYS A 132 1.82 -8.52 -19.51
CA LYS A 132 1.81 -7.21 -20.16
C LYS A 132 3.21 -6.61 -20.25
N SER A 133 3.39 -5.61 -21.11
CA SER A 133 4.61 -4.80 -21.09
C SER A 133 4.61 -3.89 -19.86
N HIS A 134 5.76 -3.74 -19.21
CA HIS A 134 5.94 -2.88 -18.05
C HIS A 134 7.23 -2.07 -18.17
N THR A 135 7.32 -0.99 -17.41
CA THR A 135 8.52 -0.15 -17.28
C THR A 135 8.67 0.34 -15.84
N MET A 136 9.78 1.01 -15.55
CA MET A 136 9.94 1.85 -14.38
C MET A 136 10.33 3.25 -14.80
N HIS A 137 9.44 4.21 -14.58
CA HIS A 137 9.70 5.63 -14.66
C HIS A 137 10.04 6.15 -13.26
N PHE A 138 11.21 6.76 -13.12
CA PHE A 138 11.69 7.33 -11.88
C PHE A 138 11.46 8.84 -11.87
N HIS A 139 10.90 9.35 -10.78
CA HIS A 139 10.99 10.79 -10.54
C HIS A 139 12.41 11.10 -10.05
N GLY A 140 13.06 12.06 -10.67
CA GLY A 140 14.46 12.39 -10.41
C GLY A 140 15.14 12.96 -11.65
N ILE A 141 16.46 13.12 -11.59
CA ILE A 141 17.26 13.54 -12.75
C ILE A 141 17.95 12.31 -13.33
N HIS A 142 17.60 11.97 -14.58
CA HIS A 142 18.22 10.89 -15.33
C HIS A 142 18.27 11.24 -16.83
N PRO A 143 19.12 10.55 -17.62
CA PRO A 143 19.09 10.65 -19.07
C PRO A 143 17.74 10.20 -19.65
N ALA A 144 17.43 10.66 -20.87
CA ALA A 144 16.14 10.37 -21.51
C ALA A 144 15.97 8.88 -21.83
N GLU A 145 17.05 8.19 -22.18
CA GLU A 145 17.09 6.75 -22.42
C GLU A 145 16.88 5.90 -21.16
N MET A 146 16.85 6.54 -19.97
CA MET A 146 16.60 5.90 -18.67
C MET A 146 15.27 6.34 -18.06
N ASP A 147 14.42 7.05 -18.84
CA ASP A 147 13.15 7.60 -18.38
C ASP A 147 12.07 6.54 -18.19
N GLY A 148 12.14 5.41 -18.91
CA GLY A 148 11.18 4.31 -18.77
C GLY A 148 9.81 4.61 -19.38
N VAL A 149 9.75 5.56 -20.32
CA VAL A 149 8.54 5.96 -21.06
C VAL A 149 8.55 5.40 -22.48
N PHE A 150 9.71 5.42 -23.15
CA PHE A 150 9.85 4.98 -24.55
C PHE A 150 10.51 3.61 -24.68
N GLU A 151 10.88 2.99 -23.55
CA GLU A 151 11.59 1.72 -23.44
C GLU A 151 10.69 0.62 -22.84
N PRO A 152 9.53 0.28 -23.44
CA PRO A 152 8.66 -0.76 -22.90
C PRO A 152 9.38 -2.11 -22.85
N VAL A 153 9.42 -2.72 -21.67
CA VAL A 153 10.02 -4.03 -21.50
C VAL A 153 8.95 -5.08 -21.74
N GLY A 154 9.16 -5.91 -22.77
CA GLY A 154 8.21 -6.93 -23.17
C GLY A 154 7.98 -8.01 -22.10
N PRO A 155 6.84 -8.71 -22.15
CA PRO A 155 6.47 -9.74 -21.18
C PRO A 155 7.35 -10.99 -21.28
N GLY A 156 7.16 -11.93 -20.34
CA GLY A 156 7.78 -13.26 -20.41
C GLY A 156 9.28 -13.30 -20.10
N GLY A 157 9.74 -12.42 -19.23
CA GLY A 157 11.14 -12.33 -18.78
C GLY A 157 11.98 -11.30 -19.52
N GLY A 158 11.36 -10.33 -20.20
CA GLY A 158 12.06 -9.19 -20.79
C GLY A 158 12.84 -8.40 -19.73
N GLN A 159 13.95 -7.78 -20.12
CA GLN A 159 14.84 -7.10 -19.18
C GLN A 159 15.29 -5.75 -19.70
N PHE A 160 15.50 -4.81 -18.79
CA PHE A 160 16.13 -3.52 -19.04
C PHE A 160 16.93 -3.10 -17.81
N THR A 161 18.04 -2.40 -18.01
CA THR A 161 18.86 -1.88 -16.92
C THR A 161 18.78 -0.36 -16.93
N TYR A 162 18.15 0.21 -15.90
CA TYR A 162 18.14 1.65 -15.67
C TYR A 162 19.42 2.06 -14.94
N GLU A 163 20.11 3.09 -15.42
CA GLU A 163 21.31 3.64 -14.77
C GLU A 163 21.26 5.17 -14.70
N PHE A 164 21.38 5.72 -13.49
CA PHE A 164 21.42 7.16 -13.30
C PHE A 164 22.13 7.52 -11.99
N ILE A 165 22.59 8.77 -11.90
CA ILE A 165 23.18 9.29 -10.66
C ILE A 165 22.06 9.70 -9.72
N ALA A 166 22.16 9.30 -8.45
CA ALA A 166 21.18 9.63 -7.44
C ALA A 166 21.16 11.14 -7.18
N GLY A 167 20.08 11.79 -7.61
CA GLY A 167 19.87 13.21 -7.37
C GLY A 167 18.59 13.73 -8.02
N PRO A 168 18.04 14.87 -7.52
CA PRO A 168 18.47 15.59 -6.33
C PRO A 168 18.10 14.85 -5.02
N VAL A 169 18.65 15.29 -3.88
CA VAL A 169 18.19 14.88 -2.54
C VAL A 169 16.68 15.03 -2.44
N GLY A 170 16.00 14.07 -1.79
CA GLY A 170 14.57 14.16 -1.57
C GLY A 170 13.86 12.81 -1.55
N VAL A 171 12.55 12.88 -1.67
CA VAL A 171 11.64 11.74 -1.77
C VAL A 171 11.00 11.80 -3.15
N HIS A 172 11.17 10.74 -3.90
CA HIS A 172 10.72 10.66 -5.28
C HIS A 172 9.95 9.37 -5.47
N PRO A 173 8.82 9.37 -6.18
CA PRO A 173 8.18 8.12 -6.57
C PRO A 173 8.91 7.47 -7.75
N TYR A 174 8.67 6.19 -7.93
CA TYR A 174 8.83 5.52 -9.23
C TYR A 174 7.56 4.74 -9.54
N HIS A 175 7.21 4.59 -10.81
CA HIS A 175 6.02 3.86 -11.22
C HIS A 175 6.11 3.33 -12.65
N CYS A 176 5.23 2.42 -13.04
CA CYS A 176 5.14 1.98 -14.43
C CYS A 176 4.60 3.11 -15.31
N HIS A 177 5.07 3.16 -16.57
CA HIS A 177 4.66 4.19 -17.54
C HIS A 177 4.28 3.61 -18.90
N VAL A 178 3.55 2.49 -18.88
CA VAL A 178 2.98 1.85 -20.08
C VAL A 178 1.50 2.23 -20.20
N MET A 179 1.04 2.50 -21.42
CA MET A 179 -0.36 2.82 -21.67
C MET A 179 -1.25 1.56 -21.65
N PRO A 180 -2.46 1.60 -21.04
CA PRO A 180 -3.07 2.76 -20.38
C PRO A 180 -2.47 3.02 -18.98
N LEU A 181 -1.98 4.24 -18.76
CA LEU A 181 -1.16 4.59 -17.58
C LEU A 181 -1.88 4.35 -16.25
N GLU A 182 -3.14 4.78 -16.16
CA GLU A 182 -3.98 4.66 -14.97
C GLU A 182 -4.13 3.21 -14.51
N GLU A 183 -4.32 2.25 -15.43
CA GLU A 183 -4.47 0.82 -15.12
C GLU A 183 -3.18 0.29 -14.46
N HIS A 184 -2.03 0.65 -15.02
CA HIS A 184 -0.75 0.21 -14.51
C HIS A 184 -0.45 0.75 -13.10
N ILE A 185 -0.80 2.01 -12.84
CA ILE A 185 -0.58 2.62 -11.53
C ILE A 185 -1.58 2.07 -10.52
N VAL A 186 -2.89 2.10 -10.80
CA VAL A 186 -3.93 1.70 -9.83
C VAL A 186 -3.76 0.25 -9.34
N HIS A 187 -3.29 -0.66 -10.22
CA HIS A 187 -3.02 -2.04 -9.84
C HIS A 187 -1.81 -2.22 -8.90
N GLY A 188 -0.97 -1.20 -8.70
CA GLY A 188 0.08 -1.21 -7.69
C GLY A 188 1.52 -1.07 -8.18
N LEU A 189 1.75 -0.82 -9.48
CA LEU A 189 3.11 -0.64 -10.00
C LEU A 189 3.68 0.75 -9.69
N TYR A 190 3.90 1.01 -8.40
CA TYR A 190 4.54 2.20 -7.88
C TYR A 190 5.34 1.88 -6.61
N GLY A 191 6.29 2.74 -6.28
CA GLY A 191 7.06 2.66 -5.03
C GLY A 191 7.82 3.96 -4.77
N VAL A 192 8.67 3.93 -3.75
CA VAL A 192 9.37 5.13 -3.27
C VAL A 192 10.87 5.01 -3.51
N TYR A 193 11.46 6.11 -3.96
CA TYR A 193 12.88 6.32 -4.14
C TYR A 193 13.35 7.50 -3.28
N ILE A 194 14.14 7.22 -2.26
CA ILE A 194 14.69 8.21 -1.33
C ILE A 194 16.15 8.47 -1.66
N VAL A 195 16.50 9.74 -1.80
CA VAL A 195 17.88 10.19 -1.95
C VAL A 195 18.26 10.99 -0.70
N ASP A 196 19.15 10.42 0.11
CA ASP A 196 19.70 11.08 1.29
C ASP A 196 20.77 12.11 0.90
N PRO A 197 20.90 13.23 1.65
CA PRO A 197 22.02 14.15 1.50
C PRO A 197 23.33 13.49 1.95
N LYS A 198 24.46 13.90 1.37
CA LYS A 198 25.79 13.35 1.72
C LYS A 198 26.18 13.60 3.17
N GLU A 199 25.81 14.76 3.72
CA GLU A 199 26.02 15.11 5.12
C GLU A 199 25.09 14.35 6.09
N GLY A 200 24.09 13.63 5.56
CA GLY A 200 23.08 12.92 6.35
C GLY A 200 21.99 13.84 6.92
N ARG A 201 20.99 13.23 7.55
CA ARG A 201 19.92 13.92 8.29
C ARG A 201 20.06 13.64 9.78
N PRO A 202 19.47 14.48 10.66
CA PRO A 202 19.35 14.14 12.07
C PRO A 202 18.70 12.77 12.24
N VAL A 203 19.21 11.98 13.20
CA VAL A 203 18.67 10.65 13.51
C VAL A 203 17.20 10.77 13.90
N ALA A 204 16.36 9.94 13.29
CA ALA A 204 14.92 9.88 13.50
C ALA A 204 14.44 8.42 13.45
N ASP A 205 13.26 8.15 14.03
CA ASP A 205 12.46 6.98 13.66
C ASP A 205 11.84 7.27 12.29
N GLU A 206 12.38 6.61 11.26
CA GLU A 206 12.06 6.86 9.86
C GLU A 206 11.01 5.88 9.35
N MET A 207 10.00 6.42 8.68
CA MET A 207 8.86 5.67 8.16
C MET A 207 8.52 6.09 6.74
N VAL A 208 7.92 5.19 5.95
CA VAL A 208 7.42 5.48 4.61
C VAL A 208 5.93 5.19 4.54
N MET A 209 5.16 6.18 4.08
CA MET A 209 3.72 6.05 3.84
C MET A 209 3.42 6.39 2.39
N VAL A 210 3.05 5.38 1.62
CA VAL A 210 2.50 5.53 0.28
C VAL A 210 0.99 5.57 0.39
N LEU A 211 0.39 6.68 0.02
CA LEU A 211 -1.04 6.87 0.07
C LEU A 211 -1.63 6.38 -1.24
N ASN A 212 -2.54 5.41 -1.19
CA ASN A 212 -3.12 4.80 -2.38
C ASN A 212 -4.62 4.57 -2.27
N GLY A 213 -5.25 4.47 -3.44
CA GLY A 213 -6.65 4.11 -3.64
C GLY A 213 -6.76 2.78 -4.37
N LEU A 214 -7.86 2.07 -4.14
CA LEU A 214 -8.15 0.78 -4.73
C LEU A 214 -9.57 0.83 -5.33
N ASP A 215 -9.64 0.76 -6.64
CA ASP A 215 -10.87 0.59 -7.44
C ASP A 215 -11.08 -0.92 -7.67
N THR A 216 -12.07 -1.50 -6.99
CA THR A 216 -12.34 -2.94 -6.94
C THR A 216 -13.45 -3.40 -7.88
N ASP A 217 -14.32 -2.48 -8.32
CA ASP A 217 -15.39 -2.73 -9.29
C ASP A 217 -15.11 -2.16 -10.69
N PHE A 218 -13.95 -1.52 -10.87
CA PHE A 218 -13.39 -1.03 -12.13
C PHE A 218 -14.27 0.03 -12.79
N ASP A 219 -14.92 0.87 -11.97
CA ASP A 219 -15.77 1.96 -12.43
C ASP A 219 -15.07 3.32 -12.47
N THR A 220 -13.75 3.36 -12.23
CA THR A 220 -12.90 4.55 -12.13
C THR A 220 -13.16 5.40 -10.87
N GLU A 221 -13.76 4.81 -9.84
CA GLU A 221 -13.87 5.35 -8.48
C GLU A 221 -13.18 4.41 -7.46
N ASN A 222 -12.41 4.98 -6.54
CA ASN A 222 -11.81 4.16 -5.48
C ASN A 222 -12.87 3.76 -4.42
N ASN A 223 -13.00 2.46 -4.15
CA ASN A 223 -13.85 1.97 -3.07
C ASN A 223 -13.11 1.94 -1.72
N PHE A 224 -11.78 1.77 -1.75
CA PHE A 224 -10.94 1.77 -0.55
C PHE A 224 -9.75 2.72 -0.68
N TYR A 225 -9.27 3.21 0.46
CA TYR A 225 -8.04 4.00 0.56
C TYR A 225 -7.17 3.48 1.70
N ALA A 226 -5.87 3.65 1.57
CA ALA A 226 -4.93 3.22 2.59
C ALA A 226 -3.67 4.09 2.61
N ALA A 227 -2.94 4.00 3.72
CA ALA A 227 -1.51 4.21 3.72
C ALA A 227 -0.87 2.81 3.68
N ASN A 228 -0.02 2.55 2.70
CA ASN A 228 0.61 1.25 2.44
C ASN A 228 -0.43 0.14 2.18
N THR A 229 -1.37 0.39 1.28
CA THR A 229 -2.25 -0.59 0.60
C THR A 229 -3.34 -1.27 1.40
N ILE A 230 -3.15 -1.63 2.66
CA ILE A 230 -4.20 -2.34 3.42
C ILE A 230 -5.08 -1.33 4.18
N PRO A 231 -6.35 -1.14 3.79
CA PRO A 231 -7.31 -0.26 4.47
C PRO A 231 -7.44 -0.60 5.96
N PHE A 232 -7.55 0.41 6.82
CA PHE A 232 -7.68 0.31 8.28
C PHE A 232 -6.53 -0.40 9.01
N TYR A 233 -5.46 -0.80 8.32
CA TYR A 233 -4.40 -1.60 8.93
C TYR A 233 -3.80 -0.91 10.16
N TYR A 234 -3.35 0.34 10.03
CA TYR A 234 -2.73 1.07 11.15
C TYR A 234 -3.72 1.49 12.25
N GLN A 235 -5.03 1.40 12.01
CA GLN A 235 -6.02 1.58 13.07
C GLN A 235 -6.09 0.32 13.95
N HIS A 236 -6.06 -0.87 13.33
CA HIS A 236 -6.06 -2.15 14.03
C HIS A 236 -4.68 -2.54 14.59
N HIS A 237 -3.61 -2.04 13.96
CA HIS A 237 -2.22 -2.27 14.30
C HIS A 237 -1.50 -0.92 14.54
N PRO A 238 -1.74 -0.25 15.69
CA PRO A 238 -1.18 1.06 15.94
C PRO A 238 0.35 1.09 15.84
N ILE A 239 0.87 2.09 15.14
CA ILE A 239 2.30 2.33 14.98
C ILE A 239 2.88 2.76 16.32
N GLN A 240 3.81 1.98 16.84
CA GLN A 240 4.45 2.25 18.13
C GLN A 240 5.58 3.27 17.93
N ILE A 241 5.55 4.36 18.70
CA ILE A 241 6.60 5.40 18.76
C ILE A 241 6.80 5.85 20.21
N ASN A 242 7.87 6.58 20.52
CA ASN A 242 8.11 7.09 21.87
C ASN A 242 8.01 8.62 21.96
N THR A 243 7.71 9.11 23.16
CA THR A 243 7.74 10.55 23.46
C THR A 243 9.13 11.14 23.23
N ASN A 244 9.19 12.38 22.75
CA ASN A 244 10.39 13.20 22.53
C ASN A 244 11.40 12.67 21.49
N GLU A 245 11.10 11.56 20.82
CA GLU A 245 11.87 11.06 19.67
C GLU A 245 11.45 11.79 18.40
N LEU A 246 12.43 12.12 17.56
CA LEU A 246 12.18 12.69 16.24
C LEU A 246 11.59 11.59 15.35
N ILE A 247 10.36 11.78 14.91
CA ILE A 247 9.71 10.93 13.92
C ILE A 247 9.84 11.62 12.56
N ARG A 248 10.25 10.87 11.55
CA ARG A 248 10.35 11.32 10.17
C ARG A 248 9.52 10.41 9.28
N VAL A 249 8.48 10.94 8.66
CA VAL A 249 7.63 10.20 7.74
C VAL A 249 7.83 10.72 6.32
N TYR A 250 8.25 9.83 5.42
CA TYR A 250 8.29 10.05 3.99
C TYR A 250 6.92 9.73 3.40
N VAL A 251 6.18 10.75 2.97
CA VAL A 251 4.80 10.58 2.49
C VAL A 251 4.77 10.80 0.98
N VAL A 252 4.22 9.84 0.24
CA VAL A 252 4.08 9.88 -1.22
C VAL A 252 2.64 9.61 -1.59
N ASN A 253 2.01 10.48 -2.38
CA ASN A 253 0.64 10.26 -2.85
C ASN A 253 0.64 9.55 -4.21
N MET A 254 0.09 8.34 -4.26
CA MET A 254 -0.10 7.52 -5.47
C MET A 254 -1.58 7.19 -5.72
N VAL A 255 -2.50 7.99 -5.18
CA VAL A 255 -3.93 7.84 -5.47
C VAL A 255 -4.20 8.18 -6.94
N GLU A 256 -4.86 7.25 -7.63
CA GLU A 256 -5.45 7.45 -8.97
C GLU A 256 -6.91 7.89 -8.86
N PHE A 257 -7.45 8.45 -9.95
CA PHE A 257 -8.83 8.95 -10.10
C PHE A 257 -9.20 10.18 -9.26
N ASP A 258 -8.89 10.19 -7.96
CA ASP A 258 -9.10 11.34 -7.10
C ASP A 258 -7.99 12.39 -7.29
N PRO A 259 -8.34 13.68 -7.50
CA PRO A 259 -7.35 14.71 -7.84
C PRO A 259 -6.43 15.09 -6.68
N ILE A 260 -6.88 14.89 -5.44
CA ILE A 260 -6.16 15.29 -4.23
C ILE A 260 -6.35 14.28 -3.10
N ASN A 261 -5.34 14.24 -2.24
CA ASN A 261 -5.28 13.52 -0.98
C ASN A 261 -4.83 14.48 0.12
N ASN A 262 -4.98 14.14 1.41
CA ASN A 262 -4.52 15.00 2.49
C ASN A 262 -4.17 14.21 3.76
N LEU A 263 -3.11 14.58 4.48
CA LEU A 263 -2.74 13.88 5.71
C LEU A 263 -2.87 14.86 6.86
N HIS A 264 -3.64 14.48 7.87
CA HIS A 264 -3.80 15.20 9.13
C HIS A 264 -3.30 14.39 10.32
N LEU A 265 -2.62 15.05 11.26
CA LEU A 265 -2.11 14.49 12.51
C LEU A 265 -2.86 15.05 13.72
N HIS A 266 -3.40 14.18 14.58
CA HIS A 266 -4.13 14.63 15.77
C HIS A 266 -3.18 15.05 16.89
N GLY A 267 -3.53 16.14 17.58
CA GLY A 267 -2.87 16.55 18.82
C GLY A 267 -1.39 16.91 18.66
N ASN A 268 -0.94 17.18 17.43
CA ASN A 268 0.44 17.52 17.14
C ASN A 268 0.57 18.30 15.82
N LEU A 269 1.69 19.00 15.65
CA LEU A 269 2.08 19.70 14.43
C LEU A 269 3.43 19.16 13.96
N TYR A 270 3.73 19.32 12.68
CA TYR A 270 4.95 18.84 12.05
C TYR A 270 5.55 19.90 11.12
N ASN A 271 6.88 19.84 11.00
CA ASN A 271 7.61 20.53 9.95
C ASN A 271 7.46 19.74 8.66
N TYR A 272 7.11 20.41 7.56
CA TYR A 272 6.94 19.77 6.27
C TYR A 272 7.95 20.28 5.24
N TYR A 273 8.54 19.34 4.50
CA TYR A 273 9.51 19.57 3.45
C TYR A 273 8.92 19.05 2.13
N PRO A 274 8.31 19.92 1.30
CA PRO A 274 7.78 19.52 0.00
C PRO A 274 8.88 18.86 -0.84
N THR A 275 8.63 17.66 -1.35
CA THR A 275 9.60 16.82 -2.11
C THR A 275 10.86 16.41 -1.34
N GLY A 276 11.15 16.99 -0.16
CA GLY A 276 12.35 16.71 0.64
C GLY A 276 13.66 17.26 0.06
N THR A 277 13.59 18.12 -0.96
CA THR A 277 14.75 18.71 -1.67
C THR A 277 15.43 19.83 -0.92
N ASP A 278 14.80 20.36 0.12
CA ASP A 278 15.36 21.39 0.99
C ASP A 278 15.54 20.83 2.42
N THR A 279 16.47 21.43 3.17
CA THR A 279 16.71 21.19 4.59
C THR A 279 15.95 22.17 5.48
N VAL A 280 15.33 23.21 4.90
CA VAL A 280 14.44 24.14 5.59
C VAL A 280 12.99 23.75 5.32
N PRO A 281 12.15 23.56 6.35
CA PRO A 281 10.74 23.24 6.14
C PRO A 281 10.01 24.45 5.56
N SER A 282 9.10 24.21 4.62
CA SER A 282 8.30 25.28 4.01
C SER A 282 7.18 25.77 4.93
N PHE A 283 6.67 24.90 5.80
CA PHE A 283 5.62 25.25 6.74
C PHE A 283 5.59 24.30 7.96
N TYR A 284 4.99 24.80 9.04
CA TYR A 284 4.71 24.07 10.28
C TYR A 284 3.19 23.99 10.45
N THR A 285 2.63 22.79 10.37
CA THR A 285 1.19 22.56 10.23
C THR A 285 0.79 21.23 10.86
N ASP A 286 -0.51 20.98 11.03
CA ASP A 286 -1.08 19.68 11.41
C ASP A 286 -1.70 18.94 10.20
N MET A 287 -1.75 19.59 9.03
CA MET A 287 -2.35 19.04 7.83
C MET A 287 -1.67 19.53 6.54
N ILE A 288 -1.58 18.64 5.55
CA ILE A 288 -1.16 18.92 4.17
C ILE A 288 -2.16 18.37 3.16
N THR A 289 -2.22 18.99 1.99
CA THR A 289 -2.91 18.47 0.80
C THR A 289 -1.87 18.11 -0.26
N LEU A 290 -2.06 16.98 -0.91
CA LEU A 290 -1.19 16.43 -1.94
C LEU A 290 -2.02 16.11 -3.18
N SER A 291 -1.68 16.70 -4.31
CA SER A 291 -2.13 16.26 -5.63
C SER A 291 -1.49 14.91 -5.97
N GLN A 292 -1.93 14.27 -7.05
CA GLN A 292 -1.33 13.03 -7.52
C GLN A 292 0.19 13.18 -7.67
N THR A 293 0.94 12.23 -7.13
CA THR A 293 2.41 12.16 -7.17
C THR A 293 3.12 13.26 -6.38
N GLU A 294 2.39 14.17 -5.71
CA GLU A 294 2.98 15.05 -4.70
C GLU A 294 3.41 14.26 -3.46
N ARG A 295 4.50 14.71 -2.85
CA ARG A 295 5.18 14.02 -1.77
C ARG A 295 5.99 14.97 -0.91
N GLY A 296 6.45 14.49 0.24
CA GLY A 296 7.35 15.24 1.09
C GLY A 296 7.75 14.50 2.35
N ILE A 297 8.48 15.21 3.20
CA ILE A 297 8.94 14.72 4.49
C ILE A 297 8.16 15.45 5.58
N MET A 298 7.63 14.70 6.53
CA MET A 298 7.03 15.21 7.77
C MET A 298 7.96 14.91 8.94
N GLU A 299 8.29 15.91 9.74
CA GLU A 299 9.08 15.73 10.96
C GLU A 299 8.36 16.28 12.19
N PHE A 300 8.22 15.45 13.22
CA PHE A 300 7.54 15.82 14.47
C PHE A 300 8.05 15.04 15.68
N LYS A 301 7.60 15.45 16.87
CA LYS A 301 7.82 14.77 18.14
C LYS A 301 6.53 14.81 18.94
N TYR A 302 6.19 13.75 19.66
CA TYR A 302 5.10 13.79 20.63
C TYR A 302 5.66 14.04 22.03
N GLU A 303 5.11 15.03 22.73
CA GLU A 303 5.49 15.32 24.12
C GLU A 303 4.78 14.40 25.12
N TYR A 304 3.54 14.03 24.82
CA TYR A 304 2.67 13.28 25.73
C TYR A 304 2.41 11.86 25.21
N PRO A 305 2.39 10.84 26.10
CA PRO A 305 2.03 9.48 25.72
C PRO A 305 0.52 9.39 25.44
N GLY A 306 0.11 8.47 24.57
CA GLY A 306 -1.29 8.30 24.23
C GLY A 306 -1.51 7.68 22.85
N LYS A 307 -2.78 7.59 22.46
CA LYS A 307 -3.20 7.23 21.10
C LYS A 307 -3.52 8.50 20.34
N TYR A 308 -2.86 8.71 19.22
CA TYR A 308 -3.11 9.84 18.33
C TYR A 308 -3.47 9.33 16.95
N LEU A 309 -4.60 9.80 16.42
CA LEU A 309 -5.02 9.45 15.07
C LEU A 309 -4.19 10.20 14.04
N PHE A 310 -3.97 9.57 12.90
CA PHE A 310 -3.56 10.22 11.67
C PHE A 310 -4.40 9.66 10.54
N HIS A 311 -4.92 10.52 9.67
CA HIS A 311 -5.89 10.08 8.65
C HIS A 311 -6.07 11.13 7.55
N ALA A 312 -6.87 10.75 6.55
CA ALA A 312 -7.37 11.67 5.55
C ALA A 312 -8.30 12.72 6.14
N HIS A 313 -8.01 14.01 6.04
CA HIS A 313 -9.00 15.04 6.34
C HIS A 313 -10.09 15.21 5.25
N LYS A 314 -9.98 14.53 4.10
CA LYS A 314 -11.12 14.19 3.23
C LYS A 314 -11.82 12.99 3.87
N VAL A 315 -12.89 13.28 4.62
CA VAL A 315 -13.55 12.32 5.52
C VAL A 315 -13.95 11.01 4.82
N GLU A 316 -14.42 11.09 3.58
CA GLU A 316 -14.74 9.93 2.76
C GLU A 316 -13.60 8.90 2.71
N PHE A 317 -12.35 9.36 2.51
CA PHE A 317 -11.20 8.48 2.40
C PHE A 317 -10.88 7.81 3.74
N SER A 318 -11.10 8.52 4.86
CA SER A 318 -10.96 7.94 6.19
C SER A 318 -12.00 6.86 6.45
N GLU A 319 -13.26 7.10 6.06
CA GLU A 319 -14.36 6.14 6.19
C GLU A 319 -14.20 4.92 5.28
N LYS A 320 -13.47 5.08 4.17
CA LYS A 320 -13.09 4.02 3.23
C LYS A 320 -11.72 3.38 3.53
N GLY A 321 -11.06 3.73 4.64
CA GLY A 321 -9.89 2.98 5.15
C GLY A 321 -8.62 3.75 5.46
N TRP A 322 -8.47 4.98 4.98
CA TRP A 322 -7.25 5.76 5.19
C TRP A 322 -7.25 6.44 6.57
N ILE A 323 -6.99 5.61 7.59
CA ILE A 323 -6.92 5.98 8.99
C ILE A 323 -5.92 5.09 9.72
N GLY A 324 -5.18 5.68 10.65
CA GLY A 324 -4.21 4.99 11.48
C GLY A 324 -4.05 5.62 12.86
N ILE A 325 -3.37 4.90 13.75
CA ILE A 325 -3.09 5.35 15.11
C ILE A 325 -1.59 5.27 15.37
N PHE A 326 -1.01 6.37 15.87
CA PHE A 326 0.25 6.32 16.60
C PHE A 326 -0.04 5.99 18.07
N LEU A 327 0.57 4.92 18.59
CA LEU A 327 0.61 4.61 20.02
C LEU A 327 1.93 5.13 20.60
N VAL A 328 1.88 6.32 21.18
CA VAL A 328 3.02 7.01 21.78
C VAL A 328 3.24 6.47 23.19
N LYS A 329 4.41 5.87 23.42
CA LYS A 329 4.85 5.36 24.73
C LYS A 329 5.77 6.36 25.42
N GLU A 330 5.78 6.33 26.76
CA GLU A 330 6.79 7.06 27.51
C GLU A 330 8.19 6.53 27.20
N ASN A 331 9.09 7.44 26.84
CA ASN A 331 10.50 7.11 26.66
C ASN A 331 11.17 6.93 28.03
N SER A 332 11.60 5.70 28.35
CA SER A 332 12.19 5.36 29.65
C SER A 332 13.54 6.03 29.90
N ASP A 333 14.25 6.46 28.85
CA ASP A 333 15.60 7.01 28.95
C ASP A 333 15.61 8.46 29.47
N GLN A 334 14.43 9.10 29.59
CA GLN A 334 14.29 10.47 30.10
C GLN A 334 13.61 10.56 31.49
N LYS A 335 13.42 9.45 32.21
CA LYS A 335 12.84 9.44 33.58
C LYS A 335 13.57 10.29 34.63
N SER A 336 14.71 10.92 34.32
CA SER A 336 15.52 11.67 35.29
C SER A 336 15.23 13.18 35.39
N GLN A 337 14.34 13.79 34.59
CA GLN A 337 14.25 15.26 34.55
C GLN A 337 12.92 15.96 34.86
N THR A 338 11.81 15.28 35.15
CA THR A 338 10.55 16.00 35.46
C THR A 338 9.81 15.43 36.66
N GLY A 339 10.43 15.52 37.84
CA GLY A 339 9.69 15.62 39.09
C GLY A 339 9.09 17.02 39.20
N ILE A 340 7.93 17.26 38.56
CA ILE A 340 7.15 18.48 38.78
C ILE A 340 6.05 18.15 39.80
N ASP A 341 6.24 18.71 40.99
CA ASP A 341 5.30 18.70 42.11
C ASP A 341 4.12 19.63 41.78
N TYR A 342 2.96 19.04 41.47
CA TYR A 342 1.70 19.77 41.45
C TYR A 342 1.19 19.84 42.89
N GLY A 343 1.67 20.85 43.61
CA GLY A 343 1.33 21.10 45.01
C GLY A 343 -0.18 21.02 45.30
N ASN A 344 -0.48 20.48 46.48
CA ASN A 344 -1.79 20.16 47.05
C ASN A 344 -2.92 21.17 46.83
#